data_AF-A0A0F9KUL1-F1
#
_entry.id   AF-A0A0F9KUL1-F1
#
_cell.length_a   1.000
_cell.length_b   1.000
_cell.length_c   1.000
_cell.angle_alpha   90.00
_cell.angle_beta   90.00
_cell.angle_gamma   90.00
#
_symmetry.space_group_name_H-M   'P 1'
#
loop_
_entity.id
_entity.type
_entity.pdbx_description
1 polymer ?
#
loop_
_entity_poly.entity_id
_entity_poly.type
_entity_poly.pdbx_seq_one_letter_code
_entity_poly.pdbx_strand_id
1 'polypeptide(L)'
;MSRFMLLLMTSSAALLVFGLWIPLKAVVAQELLEIAWAESQARQIESRPWPWADTWPVAKLSMPALNDSMIVLAGVHGESLAFGPGQMMGIEGQEGAVIIAGHRDTHFRPLKYLEPGNELRLQSRDGRWQSYRVFETRIVDSRSEFINTRALPAHTLLLVTCYPFDSLEAGGPLRYVVEARADDVPRPNVTGKADTVAGL
;
A
#
# COMPACT_ATOMS: atom_id res chain seq x y z
N MET A 1 33.90 16.70 -39.35
CA MET A 1 33.09 17.30 -38.26
C MET A 1 31.62 16.89 -38.31
N SER A 2 30.89 17.05 -39.43
CA SER A 2 29.45 16.71 -39.51
C SER A 2 29.09 15.27 -39.14
N ARG A 3 29.85 14.25 -39.60
CA ARG A 3 29.58 12.83 -39.29
C ARG A 3 29.76 12.48 -37.80
N PHE A 4 30.72 13.11 -37.14
CA PHE A 4 30.97 12.92 -35.70
C PHE A 4 29.87 13.57 -34.86
N MET A 5 29.42 14.76 -35.26
CA MET A 5 28.28 15.44 -34.64
C MET A 5 26.98 14.63 -34.77
N LEU A 6 26.73 14.06 -35.95
CA LEU A 6 25.59 13.17 -36.17
C LEU A 6 25.64 11.92 -35.29
N LEU A 7 26.81 11.28 -35.16
CA LEU A 7 26.98 10.11 -34.27
C LEU A 7 26.75 10.45 -32.80
N LEU A 8 27.25 11.61 -32.33
CA LEU A 8 27.00 12.08 -30.97
C LEU A 8 25.52 12.35 -30.72
N MET A 9 24.84 13.00 -31.66
CA MET A 9 23.41 13.31 -31.54
C MET A 9 22.56 12.04 -31.54
N THR A 10 22.84 11.07 -32.41
CA THR A 10 22.09 9.81 -32.43
C THR A 10 22.35 8.97 -31.20
N SER A 11 23.59 8.88 -30.72
CA SER A 11 23.93 8.17 -29.48
C SER A 11 23.26 8.82 -28.27
N SER A 12 23.26 10.16 -28.19
CA SER A 12 22.59 10.88 -27.11
C SER A 12 21.09 10.65 -27.14
N ALA A 13 20.47 10.71 -28.32
CA ALA A 13 19.04 10.45 -28.47
C ALA A 13 18.68 9.02 -28.06
N ALA A 14 19.49 8.02 -28.45
CA ALA A 14 19.29 6.63 -28.06
C ALA A 14 19.34 6.43 -26.54
N LEU A 15 20.31 7.05 -25.86
CA LEU A 15 20.42 6.98 -24.40
C LEU A 15 19.23 7.65 -23.69
N LEU A 16 18.75 8.78 -24.20
CA LEU A 16 17.56 9.46 -23.66
C LEU A 16 16.30 8.60 -23.82
N VAL A 17 16.09 8.01 -25.00
CA VAL A 17 14.95 7.11 -25.25
C VAL A 17 15.01 5.91 -24.30
N PHE A 18 16.20 5.33 -24.12
CA PHE A 18 16.39 4.21 -23.20
C PHE A 18 16.12 4.62 -21.73
N GLY A 19 16.60 5.79 -21.32
CA GLY A 19 16.37 6.32 -19.97
C GLY A 19 14.90 6.65 -19.67
N LEU A 20 14.14 7.09 -20.68
CA LEU A 20 12.72 7.42 -20.53
C LEU A 20 11.78 6.20 -20.61
N TRP A 21 12.29 5.06 -21.07
CA TRP A 21 11.49 3.85 -21.25
C TRP A 21 10.86 3.33 -19.94
N ILE A 22 11.63 3.32 -18.86
CA ILE A 22 11.17 2.84 -17.53
C ILE A 22 10.10 3.76 -16.93
N PRO A 23 10.29 5.10 -16.82
CA PRO A 23 9.26 5.96 -16.25
C PRO A 23 8.00 6.00 -17.11
N LEU A 24 8.13 5.93 -18.43
CA LEU A 24 6.97 5.82 -19.32
C LEU A 24 6.15 4.57 -19.03
N LYS A 25 6.81 3.41 -18.89
CA LYS A 25 6.14 2.16 -18.52
C LYS A 25 5.45 2.25 -17.17
N ALA A 26 6.08 2.89 -16.18
CA ALA A 26 5.49 3.05 -14.86
C ALA A 26 4.19 3.84 -14.92
N VAL A 27 4.17 4.98 -15.65
CA VAL A 27 2.97 5.79 -15.84
C VAL A 27 1.87 5.00 -16.56
N VAL A 28 2.21 4.34 -17.67
CA VAL A 28 1.25 3.52 -18.43
C VAL A 28 0.68 2.40 -17.57
N ALA A 29 1.49 1.74 -16.74
CA ALA A 29 1.03 0.70 -15.85
C ALA A 29 0.03 1.21 -14.81
N GLN A 30 0.24 2.39 -14.22
CA GLN A 30 -0.70 2.99 -13.27
C GLN A 30 -2.07 3.29 -13.93
N GLU A 31 -2.06 3.83 -15.15
CA GLU A 31 -3.31 4.08 -15.88
C GLU A 31 -4.05 2.77 -16.22
N LEU A 32 -3.33 1.75 -16.66
CA LEU A 32 -3.91 0.42 -16.93
C LEU A 32 -4.49 -0.23 -15.67
N LEU A 33 -3.88 -0.01 -14.51
CA LEU A 33 -4.39 -0.46 -13.22
C LEU A 33 -5.69 0.24 -12.83
N GLU A 34 -5.78 1.57 -13.03
CA GLU A 34 -7.03 2.32 -12.78
C GLU A 34 -8.14 1.90 -13.75
N ILE A 35 -7.82 1.64 -15.02
CA ILE A 35 -8.78 1.10 -16.00
C ILE A 35 -9.28 -0.29 -15.57
N ALA A 36 -8.37 -1.19 -15.20
CA ALA A 36 -8.74 -2.53 -14.74
C ALA A 36 -9.53 -2.49 -13.43
N TRP A 37 -9.23 -1.54 -12.53
CA TRP A 37 -10.02 -1.31 -11.33
C TRP A 37 -11.44 -0.87 -11.67
N ALA A 38 -11.59 0.12 -12.54
CA ALA A 38 -12.89 0.60 -12.99
C ALA A 38 -13.71 -0.50 -13.68
N GLU A 39 -13.08 -1.33 -14.52
CA GLU A 39 -13.73 -2.49 -15.14
C GLU A 39 -14.13 -3.55 -14.11
N SER A 40 -13.25 -3.83 -13.13
CA SER A 40 -13.52 -4.78 -12.05
C SER A 40 -14.72 -4.34 -11.21
N GLN A 41 -14.84 -3.04 -10.93
CA GLN A 41 -16.01 -2.49 -10.24
C GLN A 41 -17.27 -2.53 -11.11
N ALA A 42 -17.20 -2.13 -12.38
CA ALA A 42 -18.35 -2.06 -13.26
C ALA A 42 -18.97 -3.44 -13.54
N ARG A 43 -18.13 -4.47 -13.68
CA ARG A 43 -18.56 -5.83 -14.04
C ARG A 43 -18.60 -6.80 -12.87
N GLN A 44 -18.09 -6.41 -11.70
CA GLN A 44 -17.93 -7.29 -10.53
C GLN A 44 -17.12 -8.56 -10.85
N ILE A 45 -16.06 -8.41 -11.65
CA ILE A 45 -15.13 -9.48 -12.03
C ILE A 45 -13.70 -9.07 -11.70
N GLU A 46 -12.78 -10.04 -11.64
CA GLU A 46 -11.35 -9.77 -11.57
C GLU A 46 -10.83 -9.42 -12.97
N SER A 47 -10.49 -8.15 -13.22
CA SER A 47 -9.89 -7.72 -14.48
C SER A 47 -8.38 -7.52 -14.35
N ARG A 48 -7.63 -8.07 -15.31
CA ARG A 48 -6.19 -7.90 -15.40
C ARG A 48 -5.86 -6.58 -16.12
N PRO A 49 -4.87 -5.80 -15.67
CA PRO A 49 -4.48 -4.55 -16.32
C PRO A 49 -3.88 -4.72 -17.72
N TRP A 50 -3.33 -5.90 -18.02
CA TRP A 50 -2.91 -6.30 -19.36
C TRP A 50 -2.99 -7.83 -19.48
N PRO A 51 -3.02 -8.40 -20.71
CA PRO A 51 -3.37 -9.81 -20.92
C PRO A 51 -2.46 -10.83 -20.20
N TRP A 52 -1.18 -10.49 -20.00
CA TRP A 52 -0.19 -11.34 -19.34
C TRP A 52 0.14 -10.85 -17.91
N ALA A 53 -0.72 -10.05 -17.28
CA ALA A 53 -0.53 -9.70 -15.88
C ALA A 53 -0.83 -10.90 -14.99
N ASP A 54 0.07 -11.19 -14.05
CA ASP A 54 -0.11 -12.24 -13.03
C ASP A 54 -0.76 -11.69 -11.74
N THR A 55 -1.42 -10.54 -11.86
CA THR A 55 -2.11 -9.84 -10.77
C THR A 55 -3.30 -9.06 -11.32
N TRP A 56 -4.20 -8.66 -10.43
CA TRP A 56 -5.34 -7.79 -10.71
C TRP A 56 -5.60 -6.84 -9.53
N PRO A 57 -6.27 -5.70 -9.75
CA PRO A 57 -6.75 -4.82 -8.70
C PRO A 57 -7.76 -5.52 -7.78
N VAL A 58 -7.57 -5.42 -6.47
CA VAL A 58 -8.47 -6.00 -5.44
C VAL A 58 -9.11 -4.94 -4.55
N ALA A 59 -8.46 -3.79 -4.40
CA ALA A 59 -8.97 -2.66 -3.64
C ALA A 59 -8.31 -1.35 -4.07
N LYS A 60 -8.89 -0.23 -3.67
CA LYS A 60 -8.25 1.09 -3.75
C LYS A 60 -7.96 1.62 -2.35
N LEU A 61 -6.69 1.84 -2.02
CA LEU A 61 -6.26 2.46 -0.77
C LEU A 61 -6.15 3.97 -0.99
N SER A 62 -6.74 4.75 -0.10
CA SER A 62 -6.63 6.21 -0.07
C SER A 62 -6.13 6.67 1.30
N MET A 63 -5.23 7.65 1.26
CA MET A 63 -4.65 8.33 2.41
C MET A 63 -4.96 9.83 2.31
N PRO A 64 -6.16 10.27 2.75
CA PRO A 64 -6.59 11.67 2.59
C PRO A 64 -5.61 12.69 3.19
N ALA A 65 -4.99 12.38 4.34
CA ALA A 65 -4.01 13.25 5.00
C ALA A 65 -2.78 13.55 4.11
N LEU A 66 -2.46 12.66 3.17
CA LEU A 66 -1.32 12.77 2.27
C LEU A 66 -1.71 13.15 0.84
N ASN A 67 -3.01 13.34 0.58
CA ASN A 67 -3.57 13.52 -0.77
C ASN A 67 -3.08 12.46 -1.77
N ASP A 68 -3.04 11.20 -1.32
CA ASP A 68 -2.49 10.09 -2.09
C ASP A 68 -3.46 8.90 -2.14
N SER A 69 -3.40 8.14 -3.23
CA SER A 69 -4.20 6.93 -3.43
C SER A 69 -3.50 5.96 -4.35
N MET A 70 -3.71 4.68 -4.12
CA MET A 70 -3.06 3.61 -4.86
C MET A 70 -3.96 2.39 -5.00
N ILE A 71 -3.82 1.70 -6.13
CA ILE A 71 -4.48 0.43 -6.37
C ILE A 71 -3.73 -0.67 -5.63
N VAL A 72 -4.48 -1.44 -4.84
CA VAL A 72 -3.99 -2.62 -4.15
C VAL A 72 -4.17 -3.81 -5.08
N LEU A 73 -3.13 -4.63 -5.19
CA LEU A 73 -3.02 -5.74 -6.12
C LEU A 73 -3.19 -7.08 -5.42
N ALA A 74 -3.71 -8.07 -6.15
CA ALA A 74 -3.80 -9.45 -5.68
C ALA A 74 -2.39 -10.04 -5.47
N GLY A 75 -2.06 -10.38 -4.21
CA GLY A 75 -0.80 -11.01 -3.87
C GLY A 75 0.38 -10.05 -3.75
N VAL A 76 1.46 -10.57 -3.15
CA VAL A 76 2.68 -9.83 -2.78
C VAL A 76 3.92 -10.36 -3.52
N HIS A 77 3.73 -10.78 -4.76
CA HIS A 77 4.79 -11.37 -5.60
C HIS A 77 5.67 -10.26 -6.19
N GLY A 78 6.89 -10.60 -6.63
CA GLY A 78 7.88 -9.60 -7.07
C GLY A 78 7.38 -8.74 -8.23
N GLU A 79 6.65 -9.32 -9.16
CA GLU A 79 6.07 -8.63 -10.31
C GLU A 79 4.90 -7.72 -9.91
N SER A 80 4.06 -8.11 -8.93
CA SER A 80 2.93 -7.27 -8.50
C SER A 80 3.41 -6.07 -7.68
N LEU A 81 4.36 -6.28 -6.77
CA LEU A 81 4.91 -5.23 -5.92
C LEU A 81 5.65 -4.14 -6.70
N ALA A 82 6.13 -4.45 -7.90
CA ALA A 82 6.74 -3.48 -8.81
C ALA A 82 5.77 -2.39 -9.29
N PHE A 83 4.46 -2.65 -9.26
CA PHE A 83 3.42 -1.74 -9.78
C PHE A 83 2.47 -1.20 -8.71
N GLY A 84 2.44 -1.77 -7.52
CA GLY A 84 1.56 -1.29 -6.45
C GLY A 84 1.72 -2.08 -5.15
N PRO A 85 1.10 -1.62 -4.06
CA PRO A 85 0.99 -2.42 -2.87
C PRO A 85 0.16 -3.69 -3.13
N GLY A 86 0.58 -4.80 -2.52
CA GLY A 86 -0.05 -6.10 -2.65
C GLY A 86 -0.84 -6.49 -1.40
N GLN A 87 -2.00 -7.09 -1.61
CA GLN A 87 -2.78 -7.74 -0.56
C GLN A 87 -2.11 -9.06 -0.16
N MET A 88 -1.73 -9.17 1.10
CA MET A 88 -1.22 -10.41 1.69
C MET A 88 -2.35 -11.26 2.31
N MET A 89 -3.34 -10.61 2.92
CA MET A 89 -4.46 -11.28 3.59
C MET A 89 -5.67 -10.35 3.67
N GLY A 90 -6.89 -10.91 3.68
CA GLY A 90 -8.15 -10.18 3.73
C GLY A 90 -8.86 -10.15 2.37
N ILE A 91 -9.85 -9.25 2.19
CA ILE A 91 -10.66 -8.84 1.01
C ILE A 91 -11.17 -9.96 0.07
N GLU A 92 -12.46 -10.15 -0.24
CA GLU A 92 -13.66 -9.29 -0.19
C GLU A 92 -14.69 -9.66 0.90
N GLY A 93 -15.56 -8.70 1.28
CA GLY A 93 -16.64 -8.83 2.28
C GLY A 93 -16.26 -8.42 3.72
N GLN A 94 -14.98 -8.55 4.06
CA GLN A 94 -14.24 -8.04 5.22
C GLN A 94 -14.93 -8.00 6.61
N GLU A 95 -15.00 -9.17 7.24
CA GLU A 95 -15.22 -9.34 8.69
C GLU A 95 -13.91 -9.56 9.48
N GLY A 96 -12.76 -9.62 8.79
CA GLY A 96 -11.44 -9.93 9.37
C GLY A 96 -10.38 -8.84 9.15
N ALA A 97 -9.16 -9.09 9.62
CA ALA A 97 -8.04 -8.17 9.41
C ALA A 97 -7.56 -8.19 7.94
N VAL A 98 -7.17 -7.03 7.44
CA VAL A 98 -6.57 -6.86 6.12
C VAL A 98 -5.09 -6.52 6.28
N ILE A 99 -4.27 -7.17 5.49
CA ILE A 99 -2.83 -6.94 5.48
C ILE A 99 -2.40 -6.61 4.07
N ILE A 100 -1.80 -5.44 3.92
CA ILE A 100 -1.29 -4.94 2.66
C ILE A 100 0.21 -4.69 2.83
N ALA A 101 1.02 -5.22 1.92
CA ALA A 101 2.46 -5.03 1.90
C ALA A 101 2.87 -4.22 0.68
N GLY A 102 3.93 -3.43 0.82
CA GLY A 102 4.43 -2.58 -0.27
C GLY A 102 5.88 -2.18 -0.06
N HIS A 103 6.52 -1.74 -1.14
CA HIS A 103 7.90 -1.27 -1.13
C HIS A 103 8.04 0.11 -0.47
N ARG A 104 9.06 0.26 0.40
CA ARG A 104 9.28 1.44 1.25
C ARG A 104 9.77 2.67 0.49
N ASP A 105 10.38 2.44 -0.67
CA ASP A 105 11.05 3.41 -1.52
C ASP A 105 10.16 3.87 -2.69
N THR A 106 9.09 3.13 -2.97
CA THR A 106 8.07 3.48 -3.97
C THR A 106 6.71 3.73 -3.31
N HIS A 107 5.77 2.80 -3.44
CA HIS A 107 4.34 2.97 -3.11
C HIS A 107 4.09 3.23 -1.63
N PHE A 108 4.87 2.63 -0.72
CA PHE A 108 4.69 2.80 0.73
C PHE A 108 5.67 3.81 1.35
N ARG A 109 6.43 4.53 0.53
CA ARG A 109 7.23 5.68 1.01
C ARG A 109 6.41 6.72 1.78
N PRO A 110 5.16 7.04 1.41
CA PRO A 110 4.34 8.02 2.13
C PRO A 110 3.98 7.59 3.56
N LEU A 111 4.05 6.30 3.92
CA LEU A 111 3.70 5.81 5.26
C LEU A 111 4.55 6.43 6.38
N LYS A 112 5.74 6.96 6.05
CA LYS A 112 6.59 7.68 7.01
C LYS A 112 5.99 8.99 7.52
N TYR A 113 4.97 9.51 6.85
CA TYR A 113 4.28 10.75 7.21
C TYR A 113 2.93 10.50 7.89
N LEU A 114 2.50 9.23 8.04
CA LEU A 114 1.26 8.91 8.73
C LEU A 114 1.45 9.01 10.24
N GLU A 115 0.49 9.67 10.88
CA GLU A 115 0.41 9.81 12.33
C GLU A 115 -0.84 9.13 12.89
N PRO A 116 -0.82 8.69 14.17
CA PRO A 116 -2.03 8.26 14.87
C PRO A 116 -3.17 9.27 14.71
N GLY A 117 -4.37 8.77 14.40
CA GLY A 117 -5.54 9.59 14.13
C GLY A 117 -5.76 9.94 12.66
N ASN A 118 -4.77 9.79 11.78
CA ASN A 118 -4.95 9.97 10.34
C ASN A 118 -5.99 8.97 9.79
N GLU A 119 -6.80 9.43 8.84
CA GLU A 119 -7.78 8.57 8.16
C GLU A 119 -7.11 7.78 7.04
N LEU A 120 -7.47 6.51 6.91
CA LEU A 120 -7.20 5.64 5.77
C LEU A 120 -8.54 5.14 5.23
N ARG A 121 -8.68 5.05 3.91
CA ARG A 121 -9.90 4.51 3.30
C ARG A 121 -9.54 3.38 2.36
N LEU A 122 -10.30 2.29 2.44
CA LEU A 122 -10.13 1.14 1.57
C LEU A 122 -11.43 0.90 0.80
N GLN A 123 -11.37 0.98 -0.52
CA GLN A 123 -12.50 0.68 -1.38
C GLN A 123 -12.44 -0.78 -1.83
N SER A 124 -13.55 -1.51 -1.65
CA SER A 124 -13.71 -2.86 -2.19
C SER A 124 -14.26 -2.83 -3.62
N ARG A 125 -14.19 -3.96 -4.34
CA ARG A 125 -14.66 -4.07 -5.73
C ARG A 125 -16.17 -3.80 -5.85
N ASP A 126 -16.94 -4.07 -4.80
CA ASP A 126 -18.36 -3.73 -4.69
C ASP A 126 -18.65 -2.21 -4.62
N GLY A 127 -17.60 -1.37 -4.61
CA GLY A 127 -17.70 0.08 -4.59
C GLY A 127 -17.78 0.69 -3.19
N ARG A 128 -17.95 -0.14 -2.13
CA ARG A 128 -18.04 0.34 -0.75
C ARG A 128 -16.68 0.80 -0.24
N TRP A 129 -16.71 1.93 0.46
CA TRP A 129 -15.55 2.47 1.18
C TRP A 129 -15.64 2.09 2.66
N GLN A 130 -14.56 1.52 3.19
CA GLN A 130 -14.38 1.35 4.63
C GLN A 130 -13.37 2.38 5.14
N SER A 131 -13.77 3.20 6.11
CA SER A 131 -12.87 4.12 6.80
C SER A 131 -12.19 3.45 7.98
N TYR A 132 -10.89 3.71 8.10
CA TYR A 132 -10.01 3.28 9.16
C TYR A 132 -9.29 4.49 9.74
N ARG A 133 -8.90 4.39 11.00
CA ARG A 133 -8.08 5.38 11.68
C ARG A 133 -6.79 4.76 12.13
N VAL A 134 -5.66 5.40 11.79
CA VAL A 134 -4.34 4.97 12.26
C VAL A 134 -4.36 4.97 13.79
N PHE A 135 -4.14 3.80 14.37
CA PHE A 135 -4.07 3.60 15.81
C PHE A 135 -2.64 3.85 16.29
N GLU A 136 -1.68 3.17 15.68
CA GLU A 136 -0.27 3.32 16.00
C GLU A 136 0.63 2.92 14.83
N THR A 137 1.91 3.28 14.95
CA THR A 137 2.97 2.80 14.07
C THR A 137 4.07 2.15 14.90
N ARG A 138 4.60 1.04 14.42
CA ARG A 138 5.66 0.29 15.11
C ARG A 138 6.68 -0.29 14.14
N ILE A 139 7.90 -0.46 14.64
CA ILE A 139 8.97 -1.17 13.93
C ILE A 139 9.07 -2.56 14.54
N VAL A 140 8.97 -3.60 13.71
CA VAL A 140 9.05 -5.00 14.12
C VAL A 140 10.23 -5.68 13.44
N ASP A 141 10.92 -6.59 14.14
CA ASP A 141 11.96 -7.42 13.54
C ASP A 141 11.36 -8.74 13.07
N SER A 142 11.30 -8.95 11.75
CA SER A 142 10.70 -10.15 11.15
C SER A 142 11.39 -11.48 11.50
N ARG A 143 12.56 -11.45 12.13
CA ARG A 143 13.28 -12.66 12.59
C ARG A 143 12.78 -13.14 13.97
N SER A 144 12.26 -12.24 14.79
CA SER A 144 11.83 -12.54 16.17
C SER A 144 10.35 -12.31 16.40
N GLU A 145 9.72 -11.44 15.62
CA GLU A 145 8.33 -11.05 15.76
C GLU A 145 7.50 -11.56 14.59
N PHE A 146 6.50 -12.36 14.90
CA PHE A 146 5.48 -12.78 13.94
C PHE A 146 4.19 -12.02 14.24
N ILE A 147 3.64 -11.35 13.23
CA ILE A 147 2.31 -10.74 13.34
C ILE A 147 1.29 -11.88 13.34
N ASN A 148 0.73 -12.20 14.50
CA ASN A 148 -0.31 -13.22 14.62
C ASN A 148 -1.62 -12.67 14.05
N THR A 149 -1.83 -12.92 12.76
CA THR A 149 -2.99 -12.42 12.02
C THR A 149 -4.33 -12.89 12.56
N ARG A 150 -4.35 -14.03 13.28
CA ARG A 150 -5.55 -14.59 13.92
C ARG A 150 -5.91 -13.93 15.26
N ALA A 151 -4.96 -13.25 15.87
CA ALA A 151 -5.18 -12.50 17.11
C ALA A 151 -5.53 -11.04 16.86
N LEU A 152 -5.46 -10.58 15.60
CA LEU A 152 -5.83 -9.22 15.24
C LEU A 152 -7.35 -9.05 15.39
N PRO A 153 -7.81 -7.92 15.96
CA PRO A 153 -9.23 -7.60 15.98
C PRO A 153 -9.82 -7.61 14.57
N ALA A 154 -11.09 -8.00 14.46
CA ALA A 154 -11.88 -7.78 13.26
C ALA A 154 -11.80 -6.30 12.83
N HIS A 155 -11.82 -6.06 11.51
CA HIS A 155 -11.73 -4.71 10.95
C HIS A 155 -10.44 -3.94 11.30
N THR A 156 -9.32 -4.68 11.42
CA THR A 156 -7.97 -4.09 11.50
C THR A 156 -7.35 -4.03 10.10
N LEU A 157 -6.77 -2.89 9.74
CA LEU A 157 -5.95 -2.72 8.55
C LEU A 157 -4.48 -2.59 8.97
N LEU A 158 -3.63 -3.48 8.47
CA LEU A 158 -2.18 -3.44 8.62
C LEU A 158 -1.52 -3.07 7.29
N LEU A 159 -0.74 -1.99 7.29
CA LEU A 159 0.15 -1.63 6.17
C LEU A 159 1.59 -1.95 6.57
N VAL A 160 2.25 -2.79 5.79
CA VAL A 160 3.58 -3.34 6.13
C VAL A 160 4.59 -2.97 5.04
N THR A 161 5.73 -2.41 5.45
CA THR A 161 6.84 -2.13 4.53
C THR A 161 8.20 -2.40 5.16
N CYS A 162 9.26 -2.44 4.36
CA CYS A 162 10.64 -2.58 4.84
C CYS A 162 11.09 -1.30 5.58
N TYR A 163 11.97 -1.44 6.57
CA TYR A 163 12.55 -0.33 7.34
C TYR A 163 14.07 -0.51 7.44
N PRO A 164 14.89 0.57 7.52
CA PRO A 164 14.56 2.00 7.47
C PRO A 164 14.22 2.51 6.07
N PHE A 165 13.43 3.58 5.97
CA PHE A 165 12.99 4.17 4.69
C PHE A 165 14.15 4.61 3.78
N ASP A 166 15.17 5.24 4.35
CA ASP A 166 16.29 5.82 3.59
C ASP A 166 17.52 4.89 3.52
N SER A 167 17.35 3.59 3.80
CA SER A 167 18.45 2.63 3.70
C SER A 167 18.73 2.23 2.25
N LEU A 168 20.00 2.26 1.87
CA LEU A 168 20.53 1.76 0.61
C LEU A 168 20.56 0.22 0.54
N GLU A 169 20.48 -0.45 1.70
CA GLU A 169 20.48 -1.90 1.79
C GLU A 169 19.05 -2.44 1.70
N ALA A 170 18.77 -3.21 0.64
CA ALA A 170 17.54 -3.96 0.50
C ALA A 170 17.56 -5.23 1.38
N GLY A 171 16.38 -5.68 1.82
CA GLY A 171 16.24 -6.99 2.46
C GLY A 171 16.58 -7.06 3.96
N GLY A 172 16.81 -5.92 4.62
CA GLY A 172 16.97 -5.89 6.08
C GLY A 172 15.77 -6.50 6.82
N PRO A 173 15.93 -6.95 8.08
CA PRO A 173 14.90 -7.71 8.79
C PRO A 173 13.77 -6.85 9.38
N LEU A 174 13.96 -5.53 9.46
CA LEU A 174 13.02 -4.62 10.08
C LEU A 174 11.84 -4.28 9.15
N ARG A 175 10.65 -4.21 9.73
CA ARG A 175 9.42 -3.81 9.04
C ARG A 175 8.76 -2.65 9.77
N TYR A 176 8.34 -1.65 9.03
CA TYR A 176 7.48 -0.58 9.53
C TYR A 176 6.03 -1.02 9.33
N VAL A 177 5.27 -1.02 10.41
CA VAL A 177 3.88 -1.49 10.45
C VAL A 177 3.00 -0.33 10.91
N VAL A 178 2.04 0.03 10.08
CA VAL A 178 0.95 0.94 10.44
C VAL A 178 -0.27 0.08 10.77
N GLU A 179 -0.75 0.19 12.01
CA GLU A 179 -2.00 -0.43 12.43
C GLU A 179 -3.12 0.61 12.42
N ALA A 180 -4.23 0.29 11.75
CA ALA A 180 -5.41 1.12 11.71
C ALA A 180 -6.67 0.30 12.02
N ARG A 181 -7.66 0.92 12.65
CA ARG A 181 -8.92 0.26 13.06
C ARG A 181 -10.10 0.95 12.41
N ALA A 182 -11.11 0.17 12.02
CA ALA A 182 -12.32 0.73 11.43
C ALA A 182 -13.05 1.67 12.41
N ASP A 183 -13.56 2.79 11.91
CA ASP A 183 -14.29 3.78 12.71
C ASP A 183 -15.65 3.23 13.23
N ASP A 184 -16.22 2.20 12.58
CA ASP A 184 -17.51 1.58 12.93
C ASP A 184 -17.44 0.54 14.07
N VAL A 185 -16.24 0.23 14.59
CA VAL A 185 -16.09 -0.64 15.76
C VAL A 185 -16.17 0.23 17.01
N PRO A 186 -17.12 -0.02 17.95
CA PRO A 186 -17.23 0.75 19.19
C PRO A 186 -15.86 0.79 19.89
N ARG A 187 -15.37 2.01 20.15
CA ARG A 187 -14.15 2.19 20.93
C ARG A 187 -14.31 1.41 22.23
N PRO A 188 -13.35 0.55 22.65
CA PRO A 188 -13.37 0.03 24.01
C PRO A 188 -13.42 1.24 24.93
N ASN A 189 -14.46 1.28 25.75
CA ASN A 189 -14.76 2.40 26.63
C ASN A 189 -13.55 2.60 27.54
N VAL A 190 -12.73 3.62 27.29
CA VAL A 190 -11.71 4.06 28.26
C VAL A 190 -12.44 4.88 29.32
N THR A 191 -13.37 4.25 30.02
CA THR A 191 -13.89 4.72 31.31
C THR A 191 -12.95 4.21 32.39
N GLY A 192 -11.72 4.74 32.35
CA GLY A 192 -10.77 4.72 33.46
C GLY A 192 -10.61 6.14 33.98
N LYS A 193 -11.73 6.81 34.30
CA LYS A 193 -11.67 7.96 35.21
C LYS A 193 -11.15 7.39 36.52
N ALA A 194 -9.90 7.72 36.87
CA ALA A 194 -9.36 7.45 38.18
C ALA A 194 -10.14 8.31 39.19
N ASP A 195 -11.32 7.83 39.58
CA ASP A 195 -12.00 8.28 40.78
C ASP A 195 -11.20 7.71 41.96
N THR A 196 -10.10 8.40 42.28
CA THR A 196 -9.41 8.22 43.55
C THR A 196 -10.31 8.85 44.60
N VAL A 197 -11.13 8.01 45.24
CA VAL A 197 -11.80 8.36 46.49
C VAL A 197 -10.71 8.39 47.57
N ALA A 198 -10.19 9.57 47.88
CA ALA A 198 -9.46 9.79 49.12
C ALA A 198 -10.47 9.78 50.27
N GLY A 199 -10.52 8.66 50.99
CA GLY A 199 -11.18 8.55 52.28
C GLY A 199 -10.13 8.13 53.31
N LEU A 200 -9.93 9.02 54.30
CA LEU A 200 -9.27 8.84 55.61
C LEU A 200 -7.79 8.41 55.62
#